data_AF-A0A7S1VCU7-F1
#
_entry.id   AF-A0A7S1VCU7-F1
#
_cell.length_a   1.000
_cell.length_b   1.000
_cell.length_c   1.000
_cell.angle_alpha   90.00
_cell.angle_beta   90.00
_cell.angle_gamma   90.00
#
_symmetry.space_group_name_H-M   'P 1'
#
loop_
_entity.id
_entity.type
_entity.pdbx_description
1 polymer ?
#
loop_
_entity_poly.entity_id
_entity_poly.type
_entity_poly.pdbx_seq_one_letter_code
_entity_poly.pdbx_strand_id
1 'polypeptide(L)'
;AGVETGRSVLDSSKCREVYGELFFLLQRRPVYLAKLVHATSIGEIDSLLHVIMFNIFSPWEPVEENLLLSLFRLVLRYEIDASVQFGSLLRSNTPITRCMTMYTKRALGRVYITETLQDIVSQVVADCRDVGSLEIDPVKVFGELAADHEASTGTPYGVAVPADGAAAMDVAAVSAAVAQRVQRLERHATRIVDALASSLPRVPYGVRFVCKAIRDGVREKYPEVSREQTLSLVGGFFLLRFVNPVLVSPASAALLNATPPPPARRALILLAKMLQTVANDAVFGAKEAHLVVLAPWLDASRPRIMNFLEDLCLVEDLDERLSLDSFAVLSRRDDADCVRVKANDIFMVHRMLATRVDELCEAGDA
;
A
#
# COMPACT_ATOMS: atom_id res chain seq x y z
N ALA A 1 -22.90 31.04 -10.44
CA ALA A 1 -24.22 30.77 -11.03
C ALA A 1 -24.49 29.30 -11.39
N GLY A 2 -23.50 28.41 -11.54
CA GLY A 2 -23.72 27.02 -11.96
C GLY A 2 -23.91 25.96 -10.86
N VAL A 3 -23.86 26.32 -9.57
CA VAL A 3 -23.94 25.36 -8.44
C VAL A 3 -25.36 25.29 -7.84
N GLU A 4 -26.16 26.37 -7.94
CA GLU A 4 -27.53 26.41 -7.42
C GLU A 4 -28.53 25.69 -8.34
N THR A 5 -28.28 25.64 -9.64
CA THR A 5 -29.15 24.96 -10.62
C THR A 5 -29.06 23.44 -10.58
N GLY A 6 -27.92 22.86 -10.17
CA GLY A 6 -27.76 21.41 -10.07
C GLY A 6 -28.55 20.78 -8.90
N ARG A 7 -28.64 21.47 -7.76
CA ARG A 7 -29.44 20.98 -6.61
C ARG A 7 -30.93 20.91 -6.93
N SER A 8 -31.45 21.90 -7.65
CA SER A 8 -32.85 21.97 -8.09
C SER A 8 -33.28 20.81 -9.01
N VAL A 9 -32.36 20.21 -9.77
CA VAL A 9 -32.67 19.08 -10.67
C VAL A 9 -32.87 17.77 -9.91
N LEU A 10 -32.13 17.56 -8.82
CA LEU A 10 -32.22 16.36 -7.97
C LEU A 10 -33.41 16.40 -6.99
N ASP A 11 -34.11 17.53 -6.88
CA ASP A 11 -35.32 17.63 -6.06
C ASP A 11 -36.53 16.90 -6.68
N SER A 12 -36.48 16.62 -7.99
CA SER A 12 -37.49 15.80 -8.66
C SER A 12 -37.37 14.33 -8.26
N SER A 13 -38.45 13.76 -7.72
CA SER A 13 -38.53 12.32 -7.36
C SER A 13 -38.11 11.41 -8.50
N LYS A 14 -38.49 11.75 -9.74
CA LYS A 14 -38.18 10.99 -10.94
C LYS A 14 -36.68 11.00 -11.28
N CYS A 15 -36.00 12.13 -11.04
CA CYS A 15 -34.56 12.22 -11.29
C CYS A 15 -33.78 11.35 -10.30
N ARG A 16 -34.20 11.32 -9.03
CA ARG A 16 -33.60 10.44 -8.00
C ARG A 16 -33.79 8.97 -8.31
N GLU A 17 -34.95 8.58 -8.81
CA GLU A 17 -35.26 7.21 -9.22
C GLU A 17 -34.33 6.74 -10.36
N VAL A 18 -34.19 7.53 -11.43
CA VAL A 18 -33.29 7.21 -12.55
C VAL A 18 -31.82 7.10 -12.13
N TYR A 19 -31.35 8.01 -11.26
CA TYR A 19 -29.99 7.88 -10.73
C TYR A 19 -29.85 6.66 -9.81
N GLY A 20 -30.88 6.32 -9.03
CA GLY A 20 -30.93 5.10 -8.24
C GLY A 20 -30.74 3.85 -9.11
N GLU A 21 -31.51 3.75 -10.21
CA GLU A 21 -31.37 2.67 -11.20
C GLU A 21 -29.97 2.62 -11.82
N LEU A 22 -29.40 3.78 -12.17
CA LEU A 22 -28.03 3.85 -12.69
C LEU A 22 -27.00 3.31 -11.68
N PHE A 23 -27.03 3.75 -10.42
CA PHE A 23 -26.07 3.26 -9.42
C PHE A 23 -26.28 1.79 -9.10
N PHE A 24 -27.51 1.31 -9.09
CA PHE A 24 -27.82 -0.11 -8.95
C PHE A 24 -27.24 -0.94 -10.10
N LEU A 25 -27.38 -0.46 -11.34
CA LEU A 25 -26.77 -1.08 -12.52
C LEU A 25 -25.24 -1.13 -12.39
N LEU A 26 -24.61 -0.03 -11.96
CA LEU A 26 -23.16 0.05 -11.78
C LEU A 26 -22.64 -0.91 -10.70
N GLN A 27 -23.42 -1.16 -9.63
CA GLN A 27 -23.09 -2.16 -8.62
C GLN A 27 -23.20 -3.60 -9.16
N ARG A 28 -24.25 -3.88 -9.94
CA ARG A 28 -24.54 -5.23 -10.46
C ARG A 28 -23.70 -5.60 -11.68
N ARG A 29 -23.28 -4.63 -12.48
CA ARG A 29 -22.41 -4.79 -13.66
C ARG A 29 -21.12 -3.99 -13.45
N PRO A 30 -20.19 -4.49 -12.61
CA PRO A 30 -18.96 -3.77 -12.24
C PRO A 30 -18.02 -3.52 -13.44
N VAL A 31 -18.27 -4.17 -14.58
CA VAL A 31 -17.51 -3.97 -15.83
C VAL A 31 -17.49 -2.50 -16.28
N TYR A 32 -18.61 -1.76 -16.14
CA TYR A 32 -18.67 -0.36 -16.56
C TYR A 32 -17.81 0.53 -15.66
N LEU A 33 -17.89 0.32 -14.34
CA LEU A 33 -17.02 1.02 -13.39
C LEU A 33 -15.55 0.64 -13.60
N ALA A 34 -15.27 -0.63 -13.95
CA ALA A 34 -13.91 -1.09 -14.18
C ALA A 34 -13.26 -0.40 -15.39
N LYS A 35 -13.99 -0.34 -16.52
CA LYS A 35 -13.57 0.39 -17.72
C LYS A 35 -13.39 1.88 -17.41
N LEU A 36 -14.32 2.48 -16.65
CA LEU A 36 -14.24 3.89 -16.25
C LEU A 36 -12.99 4.17 -15.41
N VAL A 37 -12.71 3.34 -14.40
CA VAL A 37 -11.52 3.46 -13.55
C VAL A 37 -10.26 3.35 -14.38
N HIS A 38 -10.19 2.39 -15.31
CA HIS A 38 -9.04 2.20 -16.19
C HIS A 38 -8.79 3.41 -17.12
N ALA A 39 -9.84 4.02 -17.66
CA ALA A 39 -9.76 5.20 -18.54
C ALA A 39 -9.59 6.54 -17.79
N THR A 40 -9.67 6.54 -16.45
CA THR A 40 -9.61 7.77 -15.66
C THR A 40 -8.19 8.26 -15.46
N SER A 41 -7.97 9.57 -15.64
CA SER A 41 -6.67 10.19 -15.43
C SER A 41 -6.24 10.17 -13.95
N ILE A 42 -4.93 10.18 -13.70
CA ILE A 42 -4.36 10.21 -12.33
C ILE A 42 -4.83 11.45 -11.54
N GLY A 43 -5.19 12.56 -12.20
CA GLY A 43 -5.66 13.77 -11.53
C GLY A 43 -7.07 13.67 -10.95
N GLU A 44 -7.93 12.80 -11.51
CA GLU A 44 -9.34 12.67 -11.13
C GLU A 44 -9.64 11.35 -10.40
N ILE A 45 -8.71 10.38 -10.45
CA ILE A 45 -8.93 9.02 -9.95
C ILE A 45 -9.26 8.97 -8.46
N ASP A 46 -8.57 9.75 -7.62
CA ASP A 46 -8.78 9.70 -6.17
C ASP A 46 -10.21 10.15 -5.79
N SER A 47 -10.79 11.11 -6.52
CA SER A 47 -12.17 11.56 -6.32
C SER A 47 -13.18 10.48 -6.76
N LEU A 48 -12.96 9.87 -7.93
CA LEU A 48 -13.81 8.78 -8.41
C LEU A 48 -13.78 7.59 -7.44
N LEU A 49 -12.59 7.18 -7.00
CA LEU A 49 -12.42 6.08 -6.07
C LEU A 49 -13.04 6.35 -4.70
N HIS A 50 -13.03 7.61 -4.24
CA HIS A 50 -13.75 7.97 -3.03
C HIS A 50 -15.25 7.68 -3.15
N VAL A 51 -15.87 8.07 -4.26
CA VAL A 51 -17.29 7.82 -4.49
C VAL A 51 -17.57 6.33 -4.62
N ILE A 52 -16.73 5.60 -5.37
CA ILE A 52 -16.87 4.15 -5.55
C ILE A 52 -16.78 3.43 -4.19
N MET A 53 -15.73 3.66 -3.40
CA MET A 53 -15.43 2.87 -2.19
C MET A 53 -16.20 3.26 -0.93
N PHE A 54 -16.79 4.47 -0.90
CA PHE A 54 -17.48 4.98 0.29
C PHE A 54 -18.96 5.31 0.07
N ASN A 55 -19.40 5.50 -1.18
CA ASN A 55 -20.78 5.82 -1.48
C ASN A 55 -21.46 4.70 -2.30
N ILE A 56 -20.84 4.24 -3.40
CA ILE A 56 -21.42 3.20 -4.28
C ILE A 56 -21.29 1.81 -3.64
N PHE A 57 -20.12 1.48 -3.08
CA PHE A 57 -19.90 0.25 -2.33
C PHE A 57 -19.62 0.62 -0.88
N SER A 58 -20.68 0.73 -0.10
CA SER A 58 -20.70 1.00 1.33
C SER A 58 -19.79 0.01 2.08
N PRO A 59 -18.90 0.51 2.96
CA PRO A 59 -17.99 -0.34 3.75
C PRO A 59 -18.68 -1.13 4.86
N TRP A 60 -19.99 -0.94 5.07
CA TRP A 60 -20.71 -1.48 6.21
C TRP A 60 -21.41 -2.82 5.91
N GLU A 61 -21.61 -3.14 4.63
CA GLU A 61 -22.31 -4.35 4.20
C GLU A 61 -21.33 -5.36 3.57
N PRO A 62 -21.26 -6.61 4.06
CA PRO A 62 -20.36 -7.63 3.52
C PRO A 62 -20.56 -7.91 2.02
N VAL A 63 -21.80 -7.80 1.54
CA VAL A 63 -22.15 -7.99 0.13
C VAL A 63 -21.50 -6.92 -0.74
N GLU A 64 -21.60 -5.65 -0.32
CA GLU A 64 -21.02 -4.53 -1.04
C GLU A 64 -19.49 -4.59 -1.04
N GLU A 65 -18.89 -5.11 0.03
CA GLU A 65 -17.46 -5.38 0.08
C GLU A 65 -17.04 -6.41 -0.97
N ASN A 66 -17.75 -7.53 -1.10
CA ASN A 66 -17.43 -8.56 -2.10
C ASN A 66 -17.66 -8.05 -3.53
N LEU A 67 -18.70 -7.22 -3.76
CA LEU A 67 -18.92 -6.56 -5.04
C LEU A 67 -17.78 -5.57 -5.38
N LEU A 68 -17.29 -4.79 -4.41
CA LEU A 68 -16.14 -3.92 -4.60
C LEU A 68 -14.87 -4.70 -4.98
N LEU A 69 -14.65 -5.86 -4.36
CA LEU A 69 -13.53 -6.73 -4.70
C LEU A 69 -13.68 -7.31 -6.11
N SER A 70 -14.91 -7.55 -6.57
CA SER A 70 -15.18 -7.99 -7.95
C SER A 70 -14.79 -6.91 -8.97
N LEU A 71 -15.07 -5.64 -8.66
CA LEU A 71 -14.62 -4.48 -9.44
C LEU A 71 -13.09 -4.42 -9.49
N PHE A 72 -12.42 -4.57 -8.35
CA PHE A 72 -10.95 -4.54 -8.31
C PHE A 72 -10.31 -5.66 -9.12
N ARG A 73 -10.88 -6.88 -9.06
CA ARG A 73 -10.44 -8.01 -9.89
C ARG A 73 -10.51 -7.65 -11.37
N LEU A 74 -11.58 -7.00 -11.82
CA LEU A 74 -11.74 -6.57 -13.21
C LEU A 74 -10.75 -5.48 -13.61
N VAL A 75 -10.60 -4.43 -12.79
CA VAL A 75 -9.64 -3.34 -13.06
C VAL A 75 -8.20 -3.88 -13.10
N LEU A 76 -7.86 -4.80 -12.20
CA LEU A 76 -6.56 -5.46 -12.19
C LEU A 76 -6.33 -6.31 -13.44
N ARG A 77 -7.34 -7.06 -13.89
CA ARG A 77 -7.25 -7.82 -15.15
C ARG A 77 -6.99 -6.91 -16.34
N TYR A 78 -7.70 -5.79 -16.48
CA TYR A 78 -7.44 -4.83 -17.56
C TYR A 78 -6.00 -4.34 -17.58
N GLU A 79 -5.42 -4.02 -16.41
CA GLU A 79 -4.02 -3.61 -16.31
C GLU A 79 -3.05 -4.73 -16.71
N ILE A 80 -3.28 -5.96 -16.24
CA ILE A 80 -2.43 -7.12 -16.55
C ILE A 80 -2.52 -7.45 -18.04
N ASP A 81 -3.71 -7.45 -18.61
CA ASP A 81 -3.94 -7.78 -20.02
C ASP A 81 -3.32 -6.75 -20.96
N ALA A 82 -3.41 -5.47 -20.60
CA ALA A 82 -2.81 -4.36 -21.33
C ALA A 82 -1.28 -4.28 -21.17
N SER A 83 -0.71 -4.95 -20.16
CA SER A 83 0.73 -4.93 -19.95
C SER A 83 1.48 -5.71 -21.04
N VAL A 84 2.53 -5.09 -21.59
CA VAL A 84 3.39 -5.68 -22.63
C VAL A 84 4.64 -6.32 -22.03
N GLN A 85 5.10 -5.80 -20.89
CA GLN A 85 6.31 -6.26 -20.23
C GLN A 85 6.05 -6.45 -18.73
N PHE A 86 6.42 -7.62 -18.22
CA PHE A 86 6.39 -7.93 -16.80
C PHE A 86 7.13 -6.87 -15.96
N GLY A 87 8.29 -6.41 -16.43
CA GLY A 87 9.13 -5.43 -15.73
C GLY A 87 8.49 -4.05 -15.52
N SER A 88 7.38 -3.71 -16.18
CA SER A 88 6.64 -2.45 -15.95
C SER A 88 5.36 -2.63 -15.14
N LEU A 89 4.85 -3.86 -15.02
CA LEU A 89 3.56 -4.16 -14.44
C LEU A 89 3.48 -3.72 -12.98
N LEU A 90 2.45 -2.94 -12.63
CA LEU A 90 2.19 -2.43 -11.28
C LEU A 90 3.37 -1.69 -10.64
N ARG A 91 4.33 -1.18 -11.42
CA ARG A 91 5.46 -0.37 -10.91
C ARG A 91 5.16 1.13 -10.90
N SER A 92 4.39 1.60 -11.87
CA SER A 92 3.95 3.00 -11.97
C SER A 92 2.72 3.28 -11.10
N ASN A 93 2.40 4.56 -10.93
CA ASN A 93 1.13 4.99 -10.35
C ASN A 93 0.03 4.90 -11.42
N THR A 94 -0.67 3.78 -11.46
CA THR A 94 -1.83 3.56 -12.34
C THR A 94 -3.14 3.56 -11.55
N PRO A 95 -4.31 3.66 -12.20
CA PRO A 95 -5.59 3.65 -11.51
C PRO A 95 -5.78 2.46 -10.56
N ILE A 96 -5.38 1.25 -10.97
CA ILE A 96 -5.45 0.08 -10.08
C ILE A 96 -4.55 0.21 -8.86
N THR A 97 -3.33 0.76 -9.01
CA THR A 97 -2.44 0.97 -7.86
C THR A 97 -3.00 2.00 -6.88
N ARG A 98 -3.74 3.00 -7.37
CA ARG A 98 -4.50 3.94 -6.54
C ARG A 98 -5.67 3.26 -5.84
N CYS A 99 -6.40 2.39 -6.53
CA CYS A 99 -7.45 1.56 -5.92
C CYS A 99 -6.88 0.76 -4.73
N MET A 100 -5.80 0.03 -4.97
CA MET A 100 -5.14 -0.78 -3.97
C MET A 100 -4.67 0.03 -2.75
N THR A 101 -4.00 1.17 -2.98
CA THR A 101 -3.55 2.05 -1.88
C THR A 101 -4.70 2.71 -1.11
N MET A 102 -5.79 3.07 -1.79
CA MET A 102 -6.94 3.69 -1.13
C MET A 102 -7.74 2.67 -0.31
N TYR A 103 -7.86 1.45 -0.83
CA TYR A 103 -8.54 0.35 -0.16
C TYR A 103 -7.88 -0.02 1.17
N THR A 104 -6.56 -0.11 1.21
CA THR A 104 -5.82 -0.43 2.45
C THR A 104 -5.91 0.67 3.51
N LYS A 105 -6.29 1.89 3.13
CA LYS A 105 -6.55 3.01 4.06
C LYS A 105 -7.96 2.97 4.66
N ARG A 106 -8.84 2.05 4.27
CA ARG A 106 -10.16 1.84 4.89
C ARG A 106 -10.00 1.28 6.31
N ALA A 107 -11.10 1.25 7.07
CA ALA A 107 -11.09 0.95 8.50
C ALA A 107 -10.37 -0.35 8.84
N LEU A 108 -10.69 -1.46 8.16
CA LEU A 108 -10.09 -2.77 8.43
C LEU A 108 -8.57 -2.80 8.18
N GLY A 109 -8.11 -2.16 7.12
CA GLY A 109 -6.68 -2.06 6.82
C GLY A 109 -5.92 -1.22 7.85
N ARG A 110 -6.52 -0.12 8.32
CA ARG A 110 -5.95 0.70 9.40
C ARG A 110 -5.86 -0.06 10.71
N VAL A 111 -6.94 -0.75 11.12
CA VAL A 111 -6.96 -1.55 12.35
C VAL A 111 -5.84 -2.60 12.31
N TYR A 112 -5.76 -3.38 11.23
CA TYR A 112 -4.73 -4.39 11.05
C TYR A 112 -3.31 -3.84 11.19
N ILE A 113 -2.98 -2.74 10.49
CA ILE A 113 -1.64 -2.17 10.55
C ILE A 113 -1.32 -1.59 11.92
N THR A 114 -2.27 -0.90 12.55
CA THR A 114 -2.08 -0.36 13.90
C THR A 114 -1.77 -1.47 14.89
N GLU A 115 -2.60 -2.53 14.93
CA GLU A 115 -2.38 -3.69 15.81
C GLU A 115 -1.07 -4.43 15.54
N THR A 116 -0.59 -4.40 14.30
CA THR A 116 0.62 -5.15 13.90
C THR A 116 1.91 -4.37 14.12
N LEU A 117 1.90 -3.04 13.90
CA LEU A 117 3.13 -2.24 13.79
C LEU A 117 3.25 -1.12 14.82
N GLN A 118 2.18 -0.68 15.47
CA GLN A 118 2.21 0.50 16.35
C GLN A 118 3.24 0.37 17.47
N ASP A 119 3.27 -0.77 18.15
CA ASP A 119 4.20 -1.03 19.25
C ASP A 119 5.64 -1.05 18.78
N ILE A 120 5.91 -1.67 17.62
CA ILE A 120 7.25 -1.78 17.07
C ILE A 120 7.77 -0.40 16.65
N VAL A 121 6.93 0.37 15.94
CA VAL A 121 7.26 1.75 15.53
C VAL A 121 7.52 2.63 16.75
N SER A 122 6.70 2.53 17.79
CA SER A 122 6.88 3.27 19.03
C SER A 122 8.20 2.92 19.71
N GLN A 123 8.59 1.64 19.69
CA GLN A 123 9.85 1.19 20.25
C GLN A 123 11.07 1.62 19.44
N VAL A 124 10.98 1.71 18.11
CA VAL A 124 12.04 2.31 17.28
C VAL A 124 12.25 3.78 17.66
N VAL A 125 11.15 4.52 17.85
CA VAL A 125 11.21 5.93 18.28
C VAL A 125 11.80 6.07 19.68
N ALA A 126 11.45 5.18 20.60
CA ALA A 126 12.02 5.15 21.96
C ALA A 126 13.53 4.82 21.93
N ASP A 127 13.94 3.79 21.19
CA ASP A 127 15.36 3.41 21.05
C ASP A 127 16.18 4.59 20.48
N CYS A 128 15.67 5.29 19.47
CA CYS A 128 16.36 6.47 18.91
C CYS A 128 16.41 7.67 19.87
N ARG A 129 15.54 7.72 20.88
CA ARG A 129 15.59 8.72 21.95
C ARG A 129 16.67 8.38 22.97
N ASP A 130 16.82 7.10 23.30
CA ASP A 130 17.71 6.63 24.35
C ASP A 130 19.15 6.47 23.88
N VAL A 131 19.36 5.97 22.65
CA VAL A 131 20.69 5.66 22.10
C VAL A 131 21.09 6.54 20.92
N GLY A 132 20.21 7.44 20.47
CA GLY A 132 20.48 8.38 19.39
C GLY A 132 20.30 7.80 17.98
N SER A 133 21.13 8.25 17.04
CA SER A 133 21.00 7.94 15.61
C SER A 133 21.28 6.46 15.30
N LEU A 134 20.46 5.89 14.40
CA LEU A 134 20.70 4.57 13.78
C LEU A 134 21.24 4.70 12.35
N GLU A 135 21.87 5.83 12.00
CA GLU A 135 22.54 6.00 10.70
C GLU A 135 23.75 5.05 10.59
N ILE A 136 23.92 4.42 9.43
CA ILE A 136 24.99 3.44 9.18
C ILE A 136 25.91 3.83 8.02
N ASP A 137 25.65 4.98 7.39
CA ASP A 137 26.59 5.60 6.44
C ASP A 137 27.86 6.04 7.20
N PRO A 138 29.03 5.43 6.96
CA PRO A 138 30.24 5.67 7.74
C PRO A 138 30.68 7.13 7.77
N VAL A 139 30.49 7.87 6.67
CA VAL A 139 30.86 9.29 6.58
C VAL A 139 29.96 10.14 7.47
N LYS A 140 28.66 9.82 7.50
CA LYS A 140 27.71 10.52 8.39
C LYS A 140 27.92 10.14 9.85
N VAL A 141 28.20 8.88 10.13
CA VAL A 141 28.52 8.41 11.49
C VAL A 141 29.77 9.13 12.02
N PHE A 142 30.82 9.27 11.21
CA PHE A 142 31.99 10.09 11.57
C PHE A 142 31.60 11.52 11.92
N GLY A 143 30.78 12.16 11.08
CA GLY A 143 30.29 13.52 11.32
C GLY A 143 29.49 13.67 12.62
N GLU A 144 28.63 12.71 12.94
CA GLU A 144 27.90 12.67 14.21
C GLU A 144 28.86 12.51 15.41
N LEU A 145 29.81 11.57 15.34
CA LEU A 145 30.78 11.35 16.44
C LEU A 145 31.70 12.55 16.66
N ALA A 146 32.14 13.21 15.58
CA ALA A 146 32.96 14.41 15.66
C ALA A 146 32.19 15.57 16.30
N ALA A 147 30.93 15.77 15.89
CA ALA A 147 30.06 16.80 16.47
C ALA A 147 29.76 16.54 17.96
N ASP A 148 29.51 15.28 18.35
CA ASP A 148 29.27 14.89 19.74
C ASP A 148 30.53 15.11 20.61
N HIS A 149 31.71 14.81 20.06
CA HIS A 149 32.98 15.06 20.75
C HIS A 149 33.24 16.54 20.95
N GLU A 150 33.08 17.35 19.91
CA GLU A 150 33.24 18.82 19.99
C GLU A 150 32.25 19.44 20.96
N ALA A 151 30.99 19.00 20.95
CA ALA A 151 29.97 19.46 21.90
C ALA A 151 30.31 19.11 23.36
N SER A 152 30.97 17.97 23.58
CA SER A 152 31.29 17.48 24.93
C SER A 152 32.62 18.02 25.48
N THR A 153 33.61 18.22 24.62
CA THR A 153 35.00 18.55 25.02
C THR A 153 35.41 19.98 24.66
N GLY A 154 34.70 20.63 23.74
CA GLY A 154 35.08 21.94 23.19
C GLY A 154 36.30 21.88 22.26
N THR A 155 36.85 20.70 21.99
CA THR A 155 38.02 20.51 21.12
C THR A 155 37.65 19.75 19.85
N PRO A 156 38.35 19.99 18.73
CA PRO A 156 38.17 19.20 17.51
C PRO A 156 38.42 17.71 17.76
N TYR A 157 37.72 16.83 17.04
CA TYR A 157 37.76 15.37 17.19
C TYR A 157 39.17 14.74 17.06
N GLY A 158 40.16 15.48 16.56
CA GLY A 158 41.56 15.06 16.49
C GLY A 158 41.86 14.04 15.40
N VAL A 159 40.85 13.54 14.69
CA VAL A 159 40.96 12.67 13.53
C VAL A 159 40.62 13.46 12.26
N ALA A 160 41.44 13.31 11.21
CA ALA A 160 41.17 13.96 9.94
C ALA A 160 39.85 13.47 9.33
N VAL A 161 39.11 14.37 8.68
CA VAL A 161 37.85 14.03 8.01
C VAL A 161 38.13 12.97 6.92
N PRO A 162 37.49 11.80 6.97
CA PRO A 162 37.70 10.75 5.97
C PRO A 162 37.31 11.20 4.56
N ALA A 163 38.07 10.77 3.56
CA ALA A 163 37.80 11.09 2.16
C ALA A 163 36.58 10.37 1.59
N ASP A 164 36.32 9.14 2.08
CA ASP A 164 35.22 8.30 1.65
C ASP A 164 34.75 7.36 2.77
N GLY A 165 33.77 6.51 2.46
CA GLY A 165 33.22 5.55 3.42
C GLY A 165 34.21 4.45 3.84
N ALA A 166 35.19 4.10 3.00
CA ALA A 166 36.19 3.09 3.35
C ALA A 166 37.17 3.66 4.37
N ALA A 167 37.70 4.87 4.12
CA ALA A 167 38.54 5.59 5.06
C ALA A 167 37.82 5.89 6.38
N ALA A 168 36.50 6.13 6.34
CA ALA A 168 35.72 6.33 7.56
C ALA A 168 35.61 5.04 8.39
N MET A 169 35.57 3.87 7.77
CA MET A 169 35.53 2.57 8.47
C MET A 169 36.87 2.19 9.11
N ASP A 170 37.99 2.75 8.65
CA ASP A 170 39.31 2.57 9.30
C ASP A 170 39.38 3.25 10.68
N VAL A 171 38.48 4.21 10.97
CA VAL A 171 38.36 4.82 12.30
C VAL A 171 37.62 3.85 13.23
N ALA A 172 38.34 3.32 14.23
CA ALA A 172 37.81 2.30 15.15
C ALA A 172 36.49 2.70 15.85
N ALA A 173 36.32 3.97 16.20
CA ALA A 173 35.09 4.48 16.80
C ALA A 173 33.90 4.43 15.83
N VAL A 174 34.14 4.76 14.54
CA VAL A 174 33.11 4.72 13.49
C VAL A 174 32.70 3.28 13.20
N SER A 175 33.65 2.38 13.00
CA SER A 175 33.33 0.97 12.72
C SER A 175 32.60 0.29 13.87
N ALA A 176 32.98 0.58 15.12
CA ALA A 176 32.26 0.10 16.30
C ALA A 176 30.82 0.65 16.37
N ALA A 177 30.63 1.95 16.12
CA ALA A 177 29.30 2.58 16.10
C ALA A 177 28.41 2.01 14.98
N VAL A 178 28.95 1.85 13.77
CA VAL A 178 28.23 1.26 12.63
C VAL A 178 27.80 -0.18 12.96
N ALA A 179 28.71 -1.00 13.49
CA ALA A 179 28.39 -2.38 13.86
C ALA A 179 27.25 -2.46 14.89
N GLN A 180 27.28 -1.62 15.92
CA GLN A 180 26.22 -1.57 16.93
C GLN A 180 24.88 -1.12 16.34
N ARG A 181 24.89 -0.11 15.46
CA ARG A 181 23.67 0.42 14.83
C ARG A 181 23.06 -0.58 13.84
N VAL A 182 23.89 -1.30 13.09
CA VAL A 182 23.48 -2.43 12.23
C VAL A 182 22.74 -3.48 13.05
N GLN A 183 23.31 -3.93 14.17
CA GLN A 183 22.67 -4.93 15.02
C GLN A 183 21.28 -4.47 15.54
N ARG A 184 21.14 -3.18 15.88
CA ARG A 184 19.85 -2.61 16.31
C ARG A 184 18.84 -2.55 15.16
N LEU A 185 19.26 -2.16 13.97
CA LEU A 185 18.41 -2.15 12.78
C LEU A 185 17.93 -3.55 12.42
N GLU A 186 18.84 -4.53 12.39
CA GLU A 186 18.50 -5.93 12.14
C GLU A 186 17.51 -6.47 13.17
N ARG A 187 17.69 -6.13 14.45
CA ARG A 187 16.75 -6.48 15.51
C ARG A 187 15.35 -5.91 15.25
N HIS A 188 15.24 -4.61 14.94
CA HIS A 188 13.94 -3.99 14.66
C HIS A 188 13.30 -4.52 13.37
N ALA A 189 14.10 -4.73 12.32
CA ALA A 189 13.63 -5.27 11.05
C ALA A 189 13.11 -6.71 11.22
N THR A 190 13.83 -7.55 11.98
CA THR A 190 13.41 -8.92 12.30
C THR A 190 12.07 -8.92 13.02
N ARG A 191 11.89 -8.04 14.01
CA ARG A 191 10.62 -7.91 14.72
C ARG A 191 9.46 -7.51 13.83
N ILE A 192 9.68 -6.64 12.84
CA ILE A 192 8.65 -6.30 11.85
C ILE A 192 8.29 -7.54 11.03
N VAL A 193 9.27 -8.30 10.54
CA VAL A 193 9.03 -9.53 9.78
C VAL A 193 8.27 -10.57 10.62
N ASP A 194 8.64 -10.75 11.89
CA ASP A 194 7.97 -11.66 12.82
C ASP A 194 6.52 -11.25 13.06
N ALA A 195 6.27 -9.95 13.26
CA ALA A 195 4.93 -9.42 13.48
C ALA A 195 4.06 -9.58 12.23
N LEU A 196 4.59 -9.29 11.04
CA LEU A 196 3.87 -9.50 9.78
C LEU A 196 3.52 -10.98 9.59
N ALA A 197 4.50 -11.88 9.71
CA ALA A 197 4.30 -13.31 9.54
C ALA A 197 3.26 -13.89 10.53
N SER A 198 3.35 -13.51 11.80
CA SER A 198 2.40 -13.96 12.84
C SER A 198 1.01 -13.31 12.74
N SER A 199 0.90 -12.18 12.04
CA SER A 199 -0.36 -11.47 11.83
C SER A 199 -1.20 -11.98 10.66
N LEU A 200 -0.69 -12.95 9.87
CA LEU A 200 -1.36 -13.47 8.68
C LEU A 200 -2.87 -13.76 8.89
N PRO A 201 -3.32 -14.40 9.99
CA PRO A 201 -4.75 -14.68 10.19
C PRO A 201 -5.62 -13.43 10.41
N ARG A 202 -5.01 -12.31 10.83
CA ARG A 202 -5.68 -11.02 11.06
C ARG A 202 -5.70 -10.13 9.82
N VAL A 203 -4.97 -10.50 8.75
CA VAL A 203 -4.98 -9.72 7.51
C VAL A 203 -6.40 -9.74 6.92
N PRO A 204 -7.01 -8.58 6.63
CA PRO A 204 -8.37 -8.52 6.09
C PRO A 204 -8.51 -9.32 4.79
N TYR A 205 -9.64 -10.02 4.65
CA TYR A 205 -9.91 -10.88 3.49
C TYR A 205 -9.63 -10.17 2.16
N GLY A 206 -10.17 -8.96 1.96
CA GLY A 206 -10.00 -8.28 0.67
C GLY A 206 -8.56 -7.88 0.36
N VAL A 207 -7.71 -7.64 1.37
CA VAL A 207 -6.26 -7.45 1.15
C VAL A 207 -5.63 -8.75 0.66
N ARG A 208 -5.94 -9.88 1.31
CA ARG A 208 -5.46 -11.22 0.89
C ARG A 208 -5.97 -11.59 -0.50
N PHE A 209 -7.23 -11.28 -0.80
CA PHE A 209 -7.83 -11.50 -2.10
C PHE A 209 -7.12 -10.69 -3.19
N VAL A 210 -6.80 -9.42 -2.96
CA VAL A 210 -6.03 -8.62 -3.93
C VAL A 210 -4.64 -9.24 -4.15
N CYS A 211 -3.96 -9.72 -3.10
CA CYS A 211 -2.70 -10.46 -3.26
C CYS A 211 -2.87 -11.71 -4.15
N LYS A 212 -3.92 -12.51 -3.87
CA LYS A 212 -4.28 -13.69 -4.68
C LYS A 212 -4.55 -13.31 -6.14
N ALA A 213 -5.35 -12.28 -6.39
CA ALA A 213 -5.70 -11.83 -7.73
C ALA A 213 -4.48 -11.33 -8.53
N ILE A 214 -3.53 -10.64 -7.88
CA ILE A 214 -2.25 -10.27 -8.50
C ILE A 214 -1.47 -11.52 -8.90
N ARG A 215 -1.27 -12.45 -7.95
CA ARG A 215 -0.52 -13.70 -8.20
C ARG A 215 -1.14 -14.49 -9.35
N ASP A 216 -2.43 -14.73 -9.30
CA ASP A 216 -3.13 -15.59 -10.25
C ASP A 216 -3.16 -14.96 -11.64
N GLY A 217 -3.49 -13.67 -11.75
CA GLY A 217 -3.48 -12.96 -13.04
C GLY A 217 -2.10 -12.86 -13.68
N VAL A 218 -1.04 -12.66 -12.87
CA VAL A 218 0.35 -12.63 -13.37
C VAL A 218 0.77 -14.00 -13.87
N ARG A 219 0.47 -15.08 -13.15
CA ARG A 219 0.82 -16.44 -13.57
C ARG A 219 0.06 -16.89 -14.81
N GLU A 220 -1.16 -16.40 -15.00
CA GLU A 220 -1.95 -16.63 -16.21
C GLU A 220 -1.34 -15.91 -17.42
N LYS A 221 -0.98 -14.62 -17.27
CA LYS A 221 -0.44 -13.80 -18.37
C LYS A 221 1.03 -14.09 -18.70
N TYR A 222 1.85 -14.37 -17.69
CA TYR A 222 3.31 -14.53 -17.78
C TYR A 222 3.72 -15.85 -17.10
N PRO A 223 3.40 -17.02 -17.67
CA PRO A 223 3.68 -18.31 -17.04
C PRO A 223 5.18 -18.62 -16.88
N GLU A 224 6.05 -17.90 -17.59
CA GLU A 224 7.51 -18.04 -17.56
C GLU A 224 8.19 -17.36 -16.37
N VAL A 225 7.49 -16.45 -15.66
CA VAL A 225 8.10 -15.71 -14.55
C VAL A 225 8.25 -16.60 -13.32
N SER A 226 9.35 -16.40 -12.59
CA SER A 226 9.62 -17.20 -11.40
C SER A 226 8.63 -16.90 -10.27
N ARG A 227 8.58 -17.79 -9.27
CA ARG A 227 7.83 -17.59 -8.04
C ARG A 227 8.19 -16.26 -7.39
N GLU A 228 9.48 -15.98 -7.25
CA GLU A 228 10.02 -14.76 -6.61
C GLU A 228 9.61 -13.51 -7.40
N GLN A 229 9.65 -13.58 -8.74
CA GLN A 229 9.18 -12.50 -9.59
C GLN A 229 7.68 -12.24 -9.39
N THR A 230 6.83 -13.27 -9.42
CA THR A 230 5.40 -13.11 -9.13
C THR A 230 5.17 -12.50 -7.75
N LEU A 231 5.83 -13.02 -6.72
CA LEU A 231 5.69 -12.55 -5.34
C LEU A 231 6.24 -11.13 -5.15
N SER A 232 7.18 -10.67 -5.98
CA SER A 232 7.65 -9.28 -5.94
C SER A 232 6.53 -8.27 -6.27
N LEU A 233 5.57 -8.63 -7.13
CA LEU A 233 4.39 -7.80 -7.41
C LEU A 233 3.40 -7.79 -6.23
N VAL A 234 3.23 -8.94 -5.58
CA VAL A 234 2.45 -9.05 -4.33
C VAL A 234 3.10 -8.20 -3.23
N GLY A 235 4.42 -8.25 -3.08
CA GLY A 235 5.21 -7.38 -2.20
C GLY A 235 5.11 -5.91 -2.60
N GLY A 236 5.01 -5.61 -3.89
CA GLY A 236 4.72 -4.28 -4.42
C GLY A 236 3.35 -3.73 -4.03
N PHE A 237 2.37 -4.58 -3.73
CA PHE A 237 1.12 -4.16 -3.11
C PHE A 237 1.24 -4.11 -1.58
N PHE A 238 1.56 -5.25 -0.97
CA PHE A 238 1.47 -5.41 0.49
C PHE A 238 2.57 -4.66 1.25
N LEU A 239 3.82 -4.76 0.82
CA LEU A 239 4.93 -4.09 1.50
C LEU A 239 5.08 -2.65 1.03
N LEU A 240 5.19 -2.42 -0.28
CA LEU A 240 5.45 -1.08 -0.83
C LEU A 240 4.30 -0.09 -0.64
N ARG A 241 3.04 -0.52 -0.80
CA ARG A 241 1.88 0.37 -0.84
C ARG A 241 1.01 0.33 0.40
N PHE A 242 1.24 -0.61 1.31
CA PHE A 242 0.49 -0.73 2.55
C PHE A 242 1.37 -0.59 3.79
N VAL A 243 2.41 -1.42 3.95
CA VAL A 243 3.29 -1.38 5.15
C VAL A 243 4.26 -0.19 5.12
N ASN A 244 5.05 -0.03 4.07
CA ASN A 244 6.13 0.96 3.99
C ASN A 244 5.67 2.43 4.13
N PRO A 245 4.54 2.86 3.55
CA PRO A 245 4.06 4.24 3.75
C PRO A 245 3.80 4.55 5.22
N VAL A 246 3.38 3.54 5.99
CA VAL A 246 3.10 3.67 7.42
C VAL A 246 4.39 3.73 8.25
N LEU A 247 5.43 2.97 7.87
CA LEU A 247 6.75 3.09 8.48
C LEU A 247 7.39 4.46 8.19
N VAL A 248 7.31 4.93 6.94
CA VAL A 248 7.93 6.20 6.52
C VAL A 248 7.21 7.42 7.09
N SER A 249 5.89 7.35 7.26
CA SER A 249 5.05 8.46 7.75
C SER A 249 4.02 8.01 8.79
N PRO A 250 4.48 7.56 9.98
CA PRO A 250 3.62 6.93 10.98
C PRO A 250 2.59 7.89 11.59
N ALA A 251 2.89 9.18 11.69
CA ALA A 251 1.93 10.18 12.17
C ALA A 251 0.77 10.37 11.19
N SER A 252 1.04 10.43 9.88
CA SER A 252 0.01 10.54 8.84
C SER A 252 -0.87 9.28 8.74
N ALA A 253 -0.33 8.14 9.19
CA ALA A 253 -1.06 6.88 9.29
C ALA A 253 -1.77 6.70 10.65
N ALA A 254 -1.71 7.69 11.54
CA ALA A 254 -2.26 7.64 12.90
C ALA A 254 -1.70 6.50 13.79
N LEU A 255 -0.49 6.01 13.51
CA LEU A 255 0.21 5.08 14.40
C LEU A 255 0.86 5.82 15.57
N LEU A 256 1.28 7.06 15.34
CA LEU A 256 1.87 7.93 16.35
C LEU A 256 1.10 9.24 16.45
N ASN A 257 1.03 9.78 17.66
CA ASN A 257 0.37 11.06 17.93
C ASN A 257 1.18 12.28 17.45
N ALA A 258 2.47 12.09 17.15
CA ALA A 258 3.37 13.15 16.72
C ALA A 258 4.36 12.63 15.67
N THR A 259 4.86 13.56 14.85
CA THR A 259 5.92 13.27 13.88
C THR A 259 7.19 12.81 14.60
N PRO A 260 7.80 11.66 14.21
CA PRO A 260 9.05 11.20 14.79
C PRO A 260 10.18 12.25 14.63
N PRO A 261 11.09 12.36 15.62
CA PRO A 261 12.28 13.19 15.48
C PRO A 261 13.16 12.69 14.31
N PRO A 262 14.03 13.56 13.74
CA PRO A 262 14.80 13.21 12.54
C PRO A 262 15.59 11.88 12.62
N PRO A 263 16.25 11.52 13.74
CA PRO A 263 16.94 10.22 13.86
C PRO A 263 16.00 9.02 13.74
N ALA A 264 14.86 9.08 14.42
CA ALA A 264 13.84 8.02 14.38
C ALA A 264 13.19 7.93 12.99
N ARG A 265 12.90 9.07 12.35
CA ARG A 265 12.37 9.10 10.97
C ARG A 265 13.36 8.45 9.99
N ARG A 266 14.64 8.74 10.13
CA ARG A 266 15.70 8.14 9.30
C ARG A 266 15.79 6.64 9.51
N ALA A 267 15.74 6.17 10.75
CA ALA A 267 15.71 4.75 11.08
C ALA A 267 14.52 4.02 10.45
N LEU A 268 13.31 4.56 10.59
CA LEU A 268 12.10 3.98 10.01
C LEU A 268 12.15 3.91 8.47
N ILE A 269 12.71 4.94 7.81
CA ILE A 269 12.94 4.91 6.36
C ILE A 269 13.91 3.79 5.97
N LEU A 270 14.97 3.60 6.75
CA LEU A 270 15.94 2.53 6.50
C LEU A 270 15.33 1.15 6.70
N LEU A 271 14.50 0.96 7.73
CA LEU A 271 13.74 -0.28 7.94
C LEU A 271 12.78 -0.57 6.77
N ALA A 272 12.01 0.42 6.32
CA ALA A 272 11.12 0.27 5.16
C ALA A 272 11.90 -0.13 3.90
N LYS A 273 13.10 0.43 3.72
CA LYS A 273 13.98 0.11 2.60
C LYS A 273 14.54 -1.31 2.68
N MET A 274 14.93 -1.77 3.86
CA MET A 274 15.37 -3.16 4.07
C MET A 274 14.26 -4.12 3.66
N LEU A 275 13.03 -3.92 4.15
CA LEU A 275 11.86 -4.73 3.79
C LEU A 275 11.58 -4.68 2.28
N GLN A 276 11.64 -3.50 1.67
CA GLN A 276 11.41 -3.35 0.22
C GLN A 276 12.48 -4.07 -0.62
N THR A 277 13.73 -4.05 -0.17
CA THR A 277 14.84 -4.70 -0.88
C THR A 277 14.65 -6.21 -0.90
N VAL A 278 14.21 -6.79 0.22
CA VAL A 278 13.84 -8.22 0.27
C VAL A 278 12.63 -8.51 -0.62
N ALA A 279 11.58 -7.69 -0.52
CA ALA A 279 10.34 -7.87 -1.30
C ALA A 279 10.55 -7.86 -2.82
N ASN A 280 11.50 -7.04 -3.29
CA ASN A 280 11.83 -6.90 -4.70
C ASN A 280 12.78 -7.98 -5.22
N ASP A 281 13.10 -8.97 -4.39
CA ASP A 281 14.16 -9.94 -4.63
C ASP A 281 15.52 -9.30 -5.02
N ALA A 282 15.84 -8.16 -4.41
CA ALA A 282 16.98 -7.32 -4.80
C ALA A 282 18.15 -7.43 -3.82
N VAL A 283 19.27 -6.82 -4.22
CA VAL A 283 20.49 -6.60 -3.42
C VAL A 283 20.86 -5.11 -3.44
N PHE A 284 21.59 -4.64 -2.44
CA PHE A 284 22.10 -3.27 -2.43
C PHE A 284 23.18 -3.09 -3.50
N GLY A 285 23.06 -2.02 -4.31
CA GLY A 285 23.98 -1.71 -5.41
C GLY A 285 25.05 -0.67 -5.05
N ALA A 286 25.92 -0.35 -6.02
CA ALA A 286 27.06 0.56 -5.84
C ALA A 286 26.70 1.97 -5.34
N LYS A 287 25.51 2.49 -5.70
CA LYS A 287 25.01 3.79 -5.21
C LYS A 287 24.78 3.82 -3.69
N GLU A 288 24.70 2.65 -3.07
CA GLU A 288 24.31 2.47 -1.68
C GLU A 288 25.25 1.47 -0.98
N ALA A 289 26.54 1.54 -1.32
CA ALA A 289 27.56 0.61 -0.87
C ALA A 289 27.61 0.44 0.66
N HIS A 290 27.31 1.49 1.43
CA HIS A 290 27.25 1.43 2.90
C HIS A 290 26.16 0.48 3.44
N LEU A 291 25.14 0.14 2.64
CA LEU A 291 24.07 -0.78 3.04
C LEU A 291 24.41 -2.25 2.80
N VAL A 292 25.50 -2.55 2.09
CA VAL A 292 25.93 -3.94 1.80
C VAL A 292 26.19 -4.72 3.09
N VAL A 293 26.54 -4.05 4.19
CA VAL A 293 26.69 -4.67 5.52
C VAL A 293 25.41 -5.36 6.02
N LEU A 294 24.23 -4.98 5.52
CA LEU A 294 22.94 -5.58 5.86
C LEU A 294 22.60 -6.82 5.00
N ALA A 295 23.42 -7.17 4.00
CA ALA A 295 23.16 -8.30 3.12
C ALA A 295 22.94 -9.64 3.85
N PRO A 296 23.70 -9.99 4.92
CA PRO A 296 23.45 -11.22 5.68
C PRO A 296 22.03 -11.28 6.25
N TRP A 297 21.51 -10.16 6.75
CA TRP A 297 20.13 -10.09 7.24
C TRP A 297 19.10 -10.22 6.11
N LEU A 298 19.36 -9.61 4.94
CA LEU A 298 18.49 -9.75 3.77
C LEU A 298 18.36 -11.21 3.37
N ASP A 299 19.48 -11.91 3.25
CA ASP A 299 19.52 -13.30 2.79
C ASP A 299 18.83 -14.24 3.80
N ALA A 300 19.04 -14.01 5.10
CA ALA A 300 18.36 -14.76 6.15
C ALA A 300 16.84 -14.49 6.19
N SER A 301 16.40 -13.27 5.85
CA SER A 301 14.99 -12.86 5.94
C SER A 301 14.19 -13.17 4.68
N ARG A 302 14.84 -13.32 3.53
CA ARG A 302 14.21 -13.52 2.22
C ARG A 302 13.27 -14.71 2.15
N PRO A 303 13.63 -15.93 2.60
CA PRO A 303 12.70 -17.06 2.58
C PRO A 303 11.44 -16.79 3.42
N ARG A 304 11.61 -16.12 4.57
CA ARG A 304 10.51 -15.82 5.50
C ARG A 304 9.50 -14.86 4.89
N ILE A 305 10.00 -13.78 4.28
CA ILE A 305 9.14 -12.78 3.61
C ILE A 305 8.47 -13.40 2.39
N MET A 306 9.18 -14.17 1.56
CA MET A 306 8.59 -14.79 0.37
C MET A 306 7.50 -15.80 0.74
N ASN A 307 7.71 -16.63 1.77
CA ASN A 307 6.68 -17.56 2.24
C ASN A 307 5.47 -16.80 2.77
N PHE A 308 5.67 -15.73 3.55
CA PHE A 308 4.56 -14.89 4.01
C PHE A 308 3.77 -14.27 2.84
N LEU A 309 4.44 -13.76 1.80
CA LEU A 309 3.78 -13.20 0.61
C LEU A 309 2.99 -14.27 -0.16
N GLU A 310 3.49 -15.50 -0.20
CA GLU A 310 2.77 -16.63 -0.81
C GLU A 310 1.53 -17.01 0.02
N ASP A 311 1.68 -17.11 1.34
CA ASP A 311 0.59 -17.44 2.26
C ASP A 311 -0.52 -16.39 2.26
N LEU A 312 -0.19 -15.11 2.04
CA LEU A 312 -1.18 -14.05 1.84
C LEU A 312 -2.16 -14.38 0.71
N CYS A 313 -1.70 -15.07 -0.33
CA CYS A 313 -2.48 -15.42 -1.51
C CYS A 313 -3.33 -16.69 -1.32
N LEU A 314 -3.20 -17.39 -0.18
CA LEU A 314 -3.94 -18.61 0.13
C LEU A 314 -5.24 -18.28 0.87
N VAL A 315 -6.24 -17.86 0.11
CA VAL A 315 -7.56 -17.46 0.62
C VAL A 315 -8.67 -17.99 -0.30
N GLU A 316 -9.86 -18.19 0.28
CA GLU A 316 -11.07 -18.63 -0.43
C GLU A 316 -11.43 -17.72 -1.61
N ASP A 317 -12.04 -18.32 -2.63
CA ASP A 317 -12.38 -17.62 -3.86
C ASP A 317 -13.54 -16.64 -3.65
N LEU A 318 -13.45 -15.49 -4.32
CA LEU A 318 -14.47 -14.46 -4.21
C LEU A 318 -15.81 -14.93 -4.75
N ASP A 319 -15.81 -15.80 -5.77
CA ASP A 319 -17.04 -16.31 -6.39
C ASP A 319 -17.84 -17.19 -5.41
N GLU A 320 -17.17 -17.90 -4.49
CA GLU A 320 -17.84 -18.66 -3.43
C GLU A 320 -18.54 -17.72 -2.44
N ARG A 321 -17.88 -16.62 -2.03
CA ARG A 321 -18.47 -15.60 -1.17
C ARG A 321 -19.64 -14.86 -1.83
N LEU A 322 -19.49 -14.46 -3.10
CA LEU A 322 -20.54 -13.81 -3.87
C LEU A 322 -21.76 -14.73 -4.04
N SER A 323 -21.54 -16.03 -4.20
CA SER A 323 -22.62 -17.02 -4.27
C SER A 323 -23.42 -17.06 -2.96
N LEU A 324 -22.73 -17.10 -1.80
CA LEU A 324 -23.36 -17.05 -0.48
C LEU A 324 -24.14 -15.75 -0.26
N ASP A 325 -23.58 -14.61 -0.68
CA ASP A 325 -24.23 -13.31 -0.61
C ASP A 325 -25.52 -13.25 -1.43
N SER A 326 -25.54 -13.83 -2.62
CA SER A 326 -26.74 -13.87 -3.47
C SER A 326 -27.91 -14.55 -2.76
N PHE A 327 -27.66 -15.62 -2.00
CA PHE A 327 -28.70 -16.28 -1.20
C PHE A 327 -29.15 -15.41 0.00
N ALA A 328 -28.22 -14.70 0.62
CA ALA A 328 -28.51 -13.82 1.75
C ALA A 328 -29.35 -12.59 1.34
N VAL A 329 -29.08 -12.01 0.17
CA VAL A 329 -29.82 -10.85 -0.38
C VAL A 329 -31.26 -11.21 -0.71
N LEU A 330 -31.52 -12.39 -1.31
CA LEU A 330 -32.87 -12.89 -1.59
C LEU A 330 -33.74 -13.05 -0.33
N SER A 331 -33.12 -13.08 0.85
CA SER A 331 -33.79 -13.24 2.13
C SER A 331 -34.11 -11.91 2.84
N ARG A 332 -33.64 -10.76 2.34
CA ARG A 332 -33.86 -9.43 2.95
C ARG A 332 -35.05 -8.71 2.30
N ARG A 333 -35.86 -8.00 3.10
CA ARG A 333 -36.98 -7.17 2.62
C ARG A 333 -36.59 -5.68 2.50
N ASP A 334 -36.69 -5.19 1.28
CA ASP A 334 -37.13 -3.86 0.77
C ASP A 334 -36.54 -2.52 1.26
N ASP A 335 -35.84 -2.40 2.40
CA ASP A 335 -35.36 -1.07 2.88
C ASP A 335 -33.82 -0.86 2.86
N ALA A 336 -33.03 -1.86 2.44
CA ALA A 336 -31.56 -1.84 2.53
C ALA A 336 -30.82 -1.44 1.24
N ASP A 337 -31.51 -1.35 0.10
CA ASP A 337 -30.88 -1.17 -1.24
C ASP A 337 -30.76 0.32 -1.65
N CYS A 338 -30.55 1.22 -0.69
CA CYS A 338 -30.42 2.65 -0.96
C CYS A 338 -28.95 3.09 -1.02
N VAL A 339 -28.45 3.36 -2.23
CA VAL A 339 -27.12 3.96 -2.43
C VAL A 339 -27.15 5.43 -1.99
N ARG A 340 -26.40 5.76 -0.93
CA ARG A 340 -26.33 7.13 -0.40
C ARG A 340 -25.19 7.91 -1.05
N VAL A 341 -25.52 8.68 -2.09
CA VAL A 341 -24.55 9.49 -2.84
C VAL A 341 -24.88 10.98 -2.71
N LYS A 342 -23.88 11.83 -2.48
CA LYS A 342 -24.07 13.29 -2.47
C LYS A 342 -24.33 13.80 -3.89
N ALA A 343 -25.14 14.86 -4.03
CA ALA A 343 -25.44 15.49 -5.32
C ALA A 343 -24.19 15.76 -6.19
N ASN A 344 -23.14 16.33 -5.60
CA ASN A 344 -21.89 16.63 -6.34
C ASN A 344 -21.22 15.36 -6.87
N ASP A 345 -21.24 14.28 -6.09
CA ASP A 345 -20.65 13.00 -6.46
C ASP A 345 -21.47 12.34 -7.58
N ILE A 346 -22.80 12.48 -7.56
CA ILE A 346 -23.69 12.05 -8.65
C ILE A 346 -23.32 12.76 -9.95
N PHE A 347 -23.20 14.09 -9.93
CA PHE A 347 -22.87 14.86 -11.12
C PHE A 347 -21.47 14.56 -11.65
N MET A 348 -20.49 14.33 -10.77
CA MET A 348 -19.14 13.93 -11.16
C MET A 348 -19.16 12.58 -11.87
N VAL A 349 -19.77 11.55 -11.26
CA VAL A 349 -19.85 10.20 -11.86
C VAL A 349 -20.63 10.25 -13.17
N HIS A 350 -21.77 10.95 -13.21
CA HIS A 350 -22.52 11.16 -14.45
C HIS A 350 -21.65 11.79 -15.53
N ARG A 351 -20.95 12.90 -15.24
CA ARG A 351 -20.09 13.57 -16.21
C ARG A 351 -19.06 12.61 -16.76
N MET A 352 -18.39 11.86 -15.90
CA MET A 352 -17.34 10.92 -16.27
C MET A 352 -17.85 9.77 -17.14
N LEU A 353 -19.05 9.24 -16.83
CA LEU A 353 -19.73 8.22 -17.63
C LEU A 353 -20.17 8.77 -18.99
N ALA A 354 -20.88 9.90 -19.00
CA ALA A 354 -21.43 10.52 -20.20
C ALA A 354 -20.34 10.91 -21.21
N THR A 355 -19.19 11.38 -20.74
CA THR A 355 -18.07 11.74 -21.63
C THR A 355 -17.40 10.54 -22.30
N ARG A 356 -17.66 9.32 -21.83
CA ARG A 356 -16.99 8.10 -22.27
C ARG A 356 -17.95 6.97 -22.59
N VAL A 357 -19.25 7.25 -22.78
CA VAL A 357 -20.26 6.20 -22.87
C VAL A 357 -19.96 5.20 -24.01
N ASP A 358 -19.45 5.69 -25.13
CA ASP A 358 -19.08 4.90 -26.30
C ASP A 358 -17.86 3.98 -26.07
N GLU A 359 -16.98 4.34 -25.12
CA GLU A 359 -15.83 3.52 -24.73
C GLU A 359 -16.20 2.48 -23.66
N LEU A 360 -17.24 2.78 -22.87
CA LEU A 360 -17.66 1.95 -21.72
C LEU A 360 -18.65 0.87 -22.13
N CYS A 361 -19.56 1.18 -23.05
CA CYS A 361 -20.64 0.30 -23.50
C CYS A 361 -20.24 -0.48 -24.77
N GLU A 362 -20.60 -1.76 -24.86
CA GLU A 362 -20.48 -2.53 -26.09
C GLU A 362 -21.73 -2.38 -26.96
N ALA A 363 -21.66 -2.81 -28.24
CA ALA A 363 -22.81 -2.75 -29.14
C ALA A 363 -23.99 -3.56 -28.58
N GLY A 364 -25.02 -2.86 -28.10
CA GLY A 364 -26.22 -3.45 -27.47
C GLY A 364 -26.43 -3.07 -25.99
N ASP A 365 -25.48 -2.39 -25.35
CA ASP A 365 -25.62 -1.85 -23.98
C ASP A 365 -26.15 -0.40 -23.93
N ALA A 366 -26.22 0.29 -25.08
CA ALA A 366 -26.57 1.72 -25.19
C ALA A 366 -28.08 2.00 -25.22
#